data_AF-A0A146FS62-F1
#
_entry.id   AF-A0A146FS62-F1
#
_cell.length_a   1.000
_cell.length_b   1.000
_cell.length_c   1.000
_cell.angle_alpha   90.00
_cell.angle_beta   90.00
_cell.angle_gamma   90.00
#
_symmetry.space_group_name_H-M   'P 1'
#
loop_
_entity.id
_entity.type
_entity.pdbx_description
1 polymer ?
#
loop_
_entity_poly.entity_id
_entity_poly.type
_entity_poly.pdbx_seq_one_letter_code
_entity_poly.pdbx_strand_id
1 'polypeptide(L)'
;MSDPLSITASVIAVLELAATTTRYLREIKHGAADRLQLRDELRSTTYLLEMLRDRIDDAEDAAVTLGMGKSILTESLVGLDGLLVLVQSVLQDIISRLCPQSKFGQRSLSLTWPFTKKEITEKLACLERLKSSLSLVLQNDLMYGVLKIFNI
;
A
#
# COMPACT_ATOMS: atom_id res chain seq x y z
N MET A 1 -4.04 -15.54 13.09
CA MET A 1 -3.98 -16.50 11.98
C MET A 1 -4.57 -15.76 10.79
N SER A 2 -3.71 -15.26 9.90
CA SER A 2 -4.15 -14.49 8.73
C SER A 2 -4.19 -15.45 7.54
N ASP A 3 -5.36 -15.64 6.95
CA ASP A 3 -5.50 -16.46 5.73
C ASP A 3 -4.92 -15.70 4.52
N PRO A 4 -4.14 -16.36 3.63
CA PRO A 4 -3.52 -15.72 2.47
C PRO A 4 -4.49 -14.92 1.59
N LEU A 5 -5.70 -15.46 1.34
CA LEU A 5 -6.78 -14.78 0.63
C LEU A 5 -7.18 -13.43 1.28
N SER A 6 -7.11 -13.35 2.62
CA SER A 6 -7.40 -12.12 3.36
C SER A 6 -6.29 -11.07 3.14
N ILE A 7 -5.05 -11.49 2.96
CA ILE A 7 -3.91 -10.61 2.71
C ILE A 7 -3.97 -10.07 1.28
N THR A 8 -4.17 -10.94 0.28
CA THR A 8 -4.32 -10.52 -1.13
C THR A 8 -5.46 -9.52 -1.31
N ALA A 9 -6.63 -9.80 -0.70
CA ALA A 9 -7.75 -8.87 -0.72
C ALA A 9 -7.40 -7.51 -0.08
N SER A 10 -6.62 -7.51 1.01
CA SER A 10 -6.16 -6.28 1.67
C SER A 10 -5.21 -5.49 0.78
N VAL A 11 -4.26 -6.16 0.10
CA VAL A 11 -3.34 -5.51 -0.86
C VAL A 11 -4.13 -4.86 -2.00
N ILE A 12 -5.10 -5.58 -2.57
CA ILE A 12 -5.98 -5.07 -3.63
C ILE A 12 -6.74 -3.83 -3.16
N ALA A 13 -7.35 -3.87 -1.97
CA ALA A 13 -8.08 -2.73 -1.42
C ALA A 13 -7.18 -1.48 -1.26
N VAL A 14 -5.92 -1.66 -0.86
CA VAL A 14 -4.95 -0.55 -0.75
C VAL A 14 -4.55 -0.04 -2.14
N LEU A 15 -4.36 -0.92 -3.13
CA LEU A 15 -4.07 -0.53 -4.52
C LEU A 15 -5.20 0.32 -5.12
N GLU A 16 -6.46 -0.05 -4.88
CA GLU A 16 -7.63 0.71 -5.33
C GLU A 16 -7.70 2.11 -4.70
N LEU A 17 -7.34 2.22 -3.41
CA LEU A 17 -7.23 3.51 -2.72
C LEU A 17 -6.09 4.36 -3.29
N ALA A 18 -4.94 3.77 -3.60
CA ALA A 18 -3.82 4.48 -4.20
C ALA A 18 -4.18 5.00 -5.60
N ALA A 19 -4.87 4.19 -6.41
CA ALA A 19 -5.38 4.59 -7.71
C ALA A 19 -6.40 5.74 -7.60
N THR A 20 -7.33 5.65 -6.65
CA THR A 20 -8.32 6.69 -6.36
C THR A 20 -7.65 8.01 -5.94
N THR A 21 -6.68 7.92 -5.03
CA THR A 21 -5.90 9.08 -4.57
C THR A 21 -5.15 9.73 -5.73
N THR A 22 -4.49 8.92 -6.56
CA THR A 22 -3.78 9.38 -7.75
C THR A 22 -4.70 10.08 -8.74
N ARG A 23 -5.91 9.56 -8.96
CA ARG A 23 -6.93 10.20 -9.81
C ARG A 23 -7.29 11.58 -9.26
N TYR A 24 -7.64 11.68 -7.98
CA TYR A 24 -7.99 12.97 -7.36
C TYR A 24 -6.86 14.00 -7.41
N LEU A 25 -5.61 13.57 -7.19
CA LEU A 25 -4.45 14.46 -7.32
C LEU A 25 -4.24 14.98 -8.75
N ARG A 26 -4.64 14.24 -9.80
CA ARG A 26 -4.55 14.73 -11.17
C ARG A 26 -5.55 15.87 -11.43
N GLU A 27 -6.69 15.83 -10.78
CA GLU A 27 -7.80 16.79 -10.99
C GLU A 27 -7.60 18.12 -10.26
N ILE A 28 -6.72 18.16 -9.24
CA ILE A 28 -6.39 19.38 -8.48
C ILE A 28 -5.44 20.28 -9.28
N LYS A 29 -5.80 21.57 -9.43
CA LYS A 29 -5.05 22.51 -10.29
C LYS A 29 -3.90 23.25 -9.58
N HIS A 30 -3.94 23.38 -8.25
CA HIS A 30 -2.96 24.14 -7.45
C HIS A 30 -1.99 23.26 -6.66
N GLY A 31 -0.95 23.85 -6.06
CA GLY A 31 0.00 23.13 -5.20
C GLY A 31 0.98 22.23 -5.96
N ALA A 32 1.42 22.66 -7.15
CA ALA A 32 2.11 21.81 -8.13
C ALA A 32 3.28 20.99 -7.56
N ALA A 33 4.17 21.59 -6.76
CA ALA A 33 5.34 20.89 -6.22
C ALA A 33 4.94 19.77 -5.23
N ASP A 34 4.20 20.11 -4.17
CA ASP A 34 3.79 19.14 -3.14
C ASP A 34 2.89 18.04 -3.72
N ARG A 35 2.02 18.41 -4.67
CA ARG A 35 1.15 17.47 -5.39
C ARG A 35 1.95 16.51 -6.24
N LEU A 36 2.99 16.97 -6.94
CA LEU A 36 3.87 16.11 -7.72
C LEU A 36 4.65 15.17 -6.80
N GLN A 37 5.22 15.70 -5.71
CA GLN A 37 5.92 14.89 -4.72
C GLN A 37 5.03 13.79 -4.13
N LEU A 38 3.80 14.11 -3.74
CA LEU A 38 2.84 13.11 -3.24
C LEU A 38 2.48 12.09 -4.31
N ARG A 39 2.36 12.50 -5.58
CA ARG A 39 2.09 11.56 -6.68
C ARG A 39 3.25 10.61 -6.93
N ASP A 40 4.49 11.08 -6.84
CA ASP A 40 5.66 10.22 -6.99
C ASP A 40 5.79 9.26 -5.81
N GLU A 41 5.50 9.75 -4.60
CA GLU A 41 5.46 8.93 -3.40
C GLU A 41 4.39 7.83 -3.50
N LEU A 42 3.20 8.17 -3.97
CA LEU A 42 2.14 7.19 -4.24
C LEU A 42 2.53 6.19 -5.32
N ARG A 43 3.15 6.64 -6.42
CA ARG A 43 3.62 5.75 -7.48
C ARG A 43 4.62 4.72 -6.94
N SER A 44 5.58 5.16 -6.14
CA SER A 44 6.56 4.25 -5.54
C SER A 44 5.92 3.28 -4.52
N THR A 45 4.91 3.75 -3.77
CA THR A 45 4.13 2.91 -2.85
C THR A 45 3.33 1.86 -3.61
N THR A 46 2.63 2.26 -4.68
CA THR A 46 1.89 1.35 -5.56
C THR A 46 2.79 0.28 -6.14
N TYR A 47 3.99 0.65 -6.62
CA TYR A 47 4.95 -0.32 -7.13
C TYR A 47 5.31 -1.41 -6.10
N LEU A 48 5.57 -1.03 -4.85
CA LEU A 48 5.86 -2.00 -3.78
C LEU A 48 4.66 -2.90 -3.45
N LEU A 49 3.44 -2.36 -3.49
CA LEU A 49 2.21 -3.13 -3.26
C LEU A 49 1.93 -4.12 -4.40
N GLU A 50 2.19 -3.73 -5.65
CA GLU A 50 2.11 -4.63 -6.81
C GLU A 50 3.12 -5.78 -6.68
N MET A 51 4.39 -5.47 -6.35
CA MET A 51 5.40 -6.49 -6.08
C MET A 51 4.98 -7.45 -4.97
N LEU A 52 4.35 -6.93 -3.92
CA LEU A 52 3.85 -7.74 -2.82
C LEU A 52 2.71 -8.67 -3.26
N ARG A 53 1.78 -8.19 -4.08
CA ARG A 53 0.72 -9.03 -4.64
C ARG A 53 1.32 -10.16 -5.47
N ASP A 54 2.21 -9.82 -6.41
CA ASP A 54 2.84 -10.80 -7.30
C ASP A 54 3.58 -11.88 -6.49
N ARG A 55 4.20 -11.52 -5.34
CA ARG A 55 4.83 -12.49 -4.43
C ARG A 55 3.86 -13.40 -3.70
N ILE A 56 2.71 -12.86 -3.30
CA ILE A 56 1.67 -13.67 -2.67
C ILE A 56 1.13 -14.69 -3.68
N ASP A 57 0.83 -14.22 -4.91
CA ASP A 57 0.34 -15.05 -6.00
C ASP A 57 1.36 -16.16 -6.35
N ASP A 58 2.65 -15.82 -6.52
CA ASP A 58 3.73 -16.78 -6.80
C ASP A 58 3.78 -17.92 -5.77
N ALA A 59 3.60 -17.60 -4.48
CA ALA A 59 3.70 -18.60 -3.42
C ALA A 59 2.42 -19.43 -3.25
N GLU A 60 1.26 -18.87 -3.54
CA GLU A 60 0.01 -19.61 -3.62
C GLU A 60 0.09 -20.66 -4.75
N ASP A 61 0.57 -20.27 -5.93
CA ASP A 61 0.80 -21.16 -7.07
C ASP A 61 1.80 -22.28 -6.75
N ALA A 62 2.91 -21.94 -6.07
CA ALA A 62 3.89 -22.92 -5.62
C ALA A 62 3.31 -23.91 -4.60
N ALA A 63 2.50 -23.44 -3.65
CA ALA A 63 1.87 -24.29 -2.64
C ALA A 63 0.90 -25.30 -3.28
N VAL A 64 0.09 -24.84 -4.25
CA VAL A 64 -0.80 -25.70 -5.05
C VAL A 64 0.00 -26.75 -5.82
N THR A 65 1.06 -26.34 -6.51
CA THR A 65 1.90 -27.23 -7.33
C THR A 65 2.59 -28.31 -6.50
N LEU A 66 3.04 -27.97 -5.28
CA LEU A 66 3.76 -28.89 -4.39
C LEU A 66 2.82 -29.71 -3.48
N GLY A 67 1.50 -29.53 -3.57
CA GLY A 67 0.55 -30.18 -2.67
C GLY A 67 0.69 -29.77 -1.20
N MET A 68 1.35 -28.65 -0.91
CA MET A 68 1.46 -28.10 0.44
C MET A 68 0.17 -27.34 0.77
N GLY A 69 -0.60 -27.84 1.73
CA GLY A 69 -1.87 -27.22 2.15
C GLY A 69 -1.75 -25.85 2.86
N LYS A 70 -0.54 -25.30 3.01
CA LYS A 70 -0.30 -23.99 3.62
C LYS A 70 0.84 -23.28 2.91
N SER A 71 0.58 -22.07 2.42
CA SER A 71 1.59 -21.22 1.78
C SER A 71 2.75 -20.93 2.73
N ILE A 72 3.98 -21.11 2.23
CA ILE A 72 5.27 -20.90 2.92
C ILE A 72 5.38 -19.45 3.44
N LEU A 73 4.59 -18.52 2.89
CA LEU A 73 4.56 -17.11 3.26
C LEU A 73 4.00 -16.80 4.66
N THR A 74 3.27 -17.73 5.27
CA THR A 74 2.53 -17.42 6.52
C THR A 74 3.41 -17.05 7.73
N GLU A 75 4.69 -17.42 7.73
CA GLU A 75 5.66 -16.97 8.76
C GLU A 75 6.39 -15.68 8.37
N SER A 76 6.58 -15.42 7.08
CA SER A 76 7.34 -14.29 6.54
C SER A 76 6.52 -13.00 6.51
N LEU A 77 5.21 -13.11 6.29
CA LEU A 77 4.29 -11.97 6.19
C LEU A 77 3.73 -11.51 7.54
N VAL A 78 4.29 -11.97 8.65
CA VAL A 78 3.86 -11.56 9.99
C VAL A 78 3.97 -10.04 10.13
N GLY A 79 2.84 -9.40 10.45
CA GLY A 79 2.75 -7.94 10.61
C GLY A 79 2.39 -7.18 9.34
N LEU A 80 2.33 -7.84 8.18
CA LEU A 80 1.94 -7.19 6.93
C LEU A 80 0.51 -6.62 7.00
N ASP A 81 -0.44 -7.33 7.59
CA ASP A 81 -1.81 -6.85 7.78
C ASP A 81 -1.84 -5.50 8.50
N GLY A 82 -1.02 -5.36 9.55
CA GLY A 82 -0.90 -4.11 10.29
C GLY A 82 -0.33 -2.98 9.42
N LEU A 83 0.68 -3.27 8.60
CA LEU A 83 1.25 -2.29 7.67
C LEU A 83 0.23 -1.87 6.60
N LEU A 84 -0.52 -2.82 6.03
CA LEU A 84 -1.56 -2.52 5.03
C LEU A 84 -2.67 -1.65 5.61
N VAL A 85 -3.11 -1.92 6.84
CA VAL A 85 -4.08 -1.07 7.57
C VAL A 85 -3.54 0.35 7.77
N LEU A 86 -2.26 0.51 8.08
CA LEU A 86 -1.65 1.84 8.23
C LEU A 86 -1.57 2.58 6.90
N VAL A 87 -1.16 1.92 5.81
CA VAL A 87 -1.17 2.52 4.46
C VAL A 87 -2.59 2.93 4.07
N GLN A 88 -3.56 2.03 4.27
CA GLN A 88 -4.98 2.29 4.02
C GLN A 88 -5.45 3.54 4.77
N SER A 89 -5.15 3.65 6.06
CA SER A 89 -5.54 4.79 6.90
C SER A 89 -4.96 6.11 6.39
N VAL A 90 -3.67 6.12 6.02
CA VAL A 90 -3.02 7.31 5.45
C VAL A 90 -3.67 7.73 4.13
N LEU A 91 -3.94 6.78 3.23
CA LEU A 91 -4.59 7.06 1.95
C LEU A 91 -6.03 7.55 2.13
N GLN A 92 -6.79 6.96 3.05
CA GLN A 92 -8.15 7.39 3.37
C GLN A 92 -8.17 8.81 3.94
N ASP A 93 -7.23 9.14 4.83
CA ASP A 93 -7.10 10.50 5.36
C ASP A 93 -6.78 11.50 4.24
N ILE A 94 -5.83 11.17 3.36
CA ILE A 94 -5.52 12.00 2.18
C ILE A 94 -6.79 12.18 1.33
N ILE A 95 -7.48 11.10 0.98
CA ILE A 95 -8.73 11.13 0.18
C ILE A 95 -9.78 12.02 0.84
N SER A 96 -9.95 11.93 2.16
CA SER A 96 -10.94 12.74 2.90
C SER A 96 -10.67 14.24 2.78
N ARG A 97 -9.40 14.63 2.62
CA ARG A 97 -8.98 16.02 2.40
C ARG A 97 -9.08 16.43 0.94
N LEU A 98 -8.77 15.52 0.00
CA LEU A 98 -8.86 15.78 -1.44
C LEU A 98 -10.31 15.84 -1.93
N CYS A 99 -11.19 15.02 -1.36
CA CYS A 99 -12.58 14.86 -1.74
C CYS A 99 -13.47 14.85 -0.48
N PRO A 100 -13.58 15.98 0.22
CA PRO A 100 -14.36 16.07 1.45
C PRO A 100 -15.83 15.75 1.20
N GLN A 101 -16.43 15.07 2.17
CA GLN A 101 -17.87 14.82 2.17
C GLN A 101 -18.59 16.04 2.76
N SER A 102 -19.51 16.62 2.00
CA SER A 102 -20.35 17.71 2.49
C SER A 102 -21.36 17.19 3.53
N LYS A 103 -21.93 18.11 4.31
CA LYS A 103 -22.96 17.79 5.31
C LYS A 103 -24.20 17.08 4.75
N PHE A 104 -24.42 17.17 3.44
CA PHE A 104 -25.52 16.51 2.72
C PHE A 104 -25.11 15.19 2.05
N GLY A 105 -23.93 14.66 2.38
CA GLY A 105 -23.42 13.40 1.85
C GLY A 105 -22.76 13.50 0.47
N GLN A 106 -22.87 14.64 -0.22
CA GLN A 106 -22.25 14.84 -1.53
C GLN A 106 -20.73 15.06 -1.38
N ARG A 107 -19.94 14.27 -2.09
CA ARG A 107 -18.48 14.43 -2.18
C ARG A 107 -18.15 15.34 -3.36
N SER A 108 -17.30 16.34 -3.14
CA SER A 108 -16.77 17.18 -4.21
C SER A 108 -15.25 17.27 -4.09
N LEU A 109 -14.58 17.30 -5.23
CA LEU A 109 -13.13 17.49 -5.25
C LEU A 109 -12.77 18.89 -4.80
N SER A 110 -11.76 18.98 -3.94
CA SER A 110 -11.17 20.25 -3.57
C SER A 110 -10.55 20.88 -4.83
N LEU A 111 -11.00 22.08 -5.19
CA LEU A 111 -10.45 22.80 -6.34
C LEU A 111 -9.05 23.37 -6.03
N THR A 112 -8.75 23.55 -4.74
CA THR A 112 -7.47 24.04 -4.22
C THR A 112 -6.72 22.95 -3.47
N TRP A 113 -5.43 23.16 -3.25
CA TRP A 113 -4.60 22.24 -2.48
C TRP A 113 -5.01 22.28 -1.00
N PRO A 114 -5.45 21.16 -0.39
CA PRO A 114 -6.09 21.17 0.93
C PRO A 114 -5.12 20.96 2.10
N PHE A 115 -3.82 20.88 1.84
CA PHE A 115 -2.81 20.63 2.87
C PHE A 115 -1.93 21.85 3.11
N THR A 116 -1.63 22.11 4.37
CA THR A 116 -0.51 22.95 4.76
C THR A 116 0.81 22.24 4.47
N LYS A 117 1.91 23.00 4.42
CA LYS A 117 3.26 22.44 4.24
C LYS A 117 3.63 21.42 5.31
N LYS A 118 3.22 21.66 6.56
CA LYS A 118 3.46 20.75 7.67
C LYS A 118 2.72 19.43 7.49
N GLU A 119 1.41 19.50 7.23
CA GLU A 119 0.57 18.30 7.04
C GLU A 119 1.09 17.43 5.91
N ILE A 120 1.41 18.00 4.74
CA ILE A 120 1.89 17.20 3.61
C ILE A 120 3.25 16.56 3.91
N THR A 121 4.15 17.29 4.60
CA THR A 121 5.46 16.76 4.99
C THR A 121 5.31 15.57 5.94
N GLU A 122 4.38 15.64 6.89
CA GLU A 122 4.09 14.54 7.81
C GLU A 122 3.52 13.32 7.07
N LYS A 123 2.62 13.53 6.09
CA LYS A 123 2.09 12.43 5.26
C LYS A 123 3.16 11.76 4.41
N LEU A 124 4.01 12.54 3.76
CA LEU A 124 5.13 12.03 2.96
C LEU A 124 6.10 11.23 3.83
N ALA A 125 6.48 11.75 5.00
CA ALA A 125 7.35 11.03 5.93
C ALA A 125 6.72 9.73 6.45
N CYS A 126 5.40 9.72 6.66
CA CYS A 126 4.67 8.52 7.05
C CYS A 126 4.67 7.46 5.94
N LEU A 127 4.38 7.86 4.70
CA LEU A 127 4.42 6.96 3.53
C LEU A 127 5.83 6.39 3.30
N GLU A 128 6.87 7.22 3.38
CA GLU A 128 8.27 6.77 3.22
C GLU A 128 8.65 5.72 4.26
N ARG A 129 8.25 5.92 5.52
CA ARG A 129 8.47 4.94 6.60
C ARG A 129 7.72 3.63 6.33
N LEU A 130 6.46 3.71 5.90
CA LEU A 130 5.66 2.53 5.57
C LEU A 130 6.24 1.77 4.37
N LYS A 131 6.67 2.46 3.32
CA LYS A 131 7.39 1.86 2.19
C LYS A 131 8.67 1.15 2.64
N SER A 132 9.44 1.79 3.52
CA SER A 132 10.65 1.17 4.09
C SER A 132 10.31 -0.13 4.83
N SER A 133 9.25 -0.14 5.64
CA SER A 133 8.76 -1.35 6.32
C SER A 133 8.29 -2.42 5.34
N LEU A 134 7.52 -2.06 4.30
CA LEU A 134 7.08 -3.00 3.26
C LEU A 134 8.27 -3.60 2.50
N SER A 135 9.27 -2.78 2.17
CA SER A 135 10.50 -3.24 1.52
C SER A 135 11.27 -4.25 2.39
N LEU A 136 11.33 -4.03 3.71
CA LEU A 136 11.94 -4.99 4.64
C LEU A 136 11.18 -6.31 4.71
N VAL A 137 9.83 -6.28 4.67
CA VAL A 137 9.01 -7.50 4.59
C VAL A 137 9.33 -8.27 3.31
N LEU A 138 9.35 -7.58 2.17
CA LEU A 138 9.70 -8.18 0.86
C LEU A 138 11.11 -8.77 0.85
N GLN A 139 12.08 -8.10 1.49
CA GLN A 139 13.46 -8.58 1.56
C GLN A 139 13.63 -9.78 2.50
N ASN A 140 12.97 -9.77 3.65
CA ASN A 140 12.97 -10.91 4.56
C ASN A 140 12.37 -12.15 3.89
N ASP A 141 11.30 -11.98 3.13
CA ASP A 141 10.69 -13.07 2.37
C ASP A 141 11.66 -13.72 1.37
N LEU A 142 12.40 -12.89 0.62
CA LEU A 142 13.44 -13.37 -0.29
C LEU A 142 14.52 -14.17 0.44
N MET A 143 14.92 -13.73 1.64
CA MET A 143 15.93 -14.43 2.44
C MET A 143 15.44 -15.79 2.94
N TYR A 144 14.19 -15.89 3.43
CA TYR A 144 13.61 -17.17 3.85
C TYR A 144 13.38 -18.13 2.68
N GLY A 145 13.01 -17.61 1.50
CA GLY A 145 12.90 -18.39 0.27
C GLY A 145 14.24 -19.00 -0.16
N VAL A 146 15.32 -18.20 -0.10
CA VAL A 146 16.68 -18.67 -0.44
C VAL A 146 17.17 -19.73 0.54
N LEU A 147 17.02 -19.50 1.85
CA LEU A 147 17.50 -20.45 2.87
C LEU A 147 16.81 -21.81 2.78
N LYS A 148 15.50 -21.85 2.46
CA LYS A 148 14.77 -23.11 2.27
C LYS A 148 15.18 -23.86 0.99
N ILE A 149 15.57 -23.16 -0.08
CA ILE A 149 16.13 -23.80 -1.30
C ILE A 149 17.45 -24.50 -0.99
N PHE A 150 18.25 -23.96 -0.07
CA PHE A 150 19.54 -24.53 0.31
C PHE A 150 19.47 -25.59 1.42
N ASN A 151 18.27 -25.90 1.95
CA ASN A 151 18.04 -26.93 2.97
C ASN A 151 18.99 -26.82 4.19
N ILE A 152 19.18 -25.59 4.68
CA ILE A 152 19.88 -25.27 5.94
C ILE A 152 18.84 -24.95 7.01
#